data_AF-A0A355GLZ3-F1
#
_entry.id   AF-A0A355GLZ3-F1
#
_cell.length_a   1.000
_cell.length_b   1.000
_cell.length_c   1.000
_cell.angle_alpha   90.00
_cell.angle_beta   90.00
_cell.angle_gamma   90.00
#
_symmetry.space_group_name_H-M   'P 1'
#
loop_
_entity.id
_entity.type
_entity.pdbx_description
1 polymer ?
#
loop_
_entity_poly.entity_id
_entity_poly.type
_entity_poly.pdbx_seq_one_letter_code
_entity_poly.pdbx_strand_id
1 'polypeptide(L)' 'IRVSGQDAQRGTFSHRHAVLHDVKSGKKYTPLKHLVEGQGPVEFVNSPLSEAGVLGFDYGYSLDCPDGLIIWEAQFGD' A
#
# COMPACT_ATOMS: atom_id res chain seq x y z
N ILE A 1 -7.76 -2.48 4.79
CA ILE A 1 -6.29 -2.66 4.80
C ILE A 1 -5.67 -1.56 3.97
N ARG A 2 -4.67 -0.87 4.51
CA ARG A 2 -3.86 0.12 3.80
C ARG A 2 -2.39 -0.19 4.06
N VAL A 3 -1.61 -0.33 3.00
CA VAL A 3 -0.16 -0.44 3.05
C VAL A 3 0.42 0.72 2.27
N SER A 4 1.13 1.63 2.93
CA SER A 4 1.81 2.75 2.29
C SER A 4 3.31 2.67 2.51
N GLY A 5 4.08 3.28 1.62
CA GLY A 5 5.54 3.28 1.70
C GLY A 5 6.19 3.45 0.32
N GLN A 6 7.48 3.68 0.31
CA GLN A 6 8.24 3.78 -0.94
C GLN A 6 8.29 2.39 -1.60
N ASP A 7 7.88 2.31 -2.87
CA ASP A 7 7.78 1.04 -3.62
C ASP A 7 6.90 -0.07 -3.00
N ALA A 8 6.03 0.26 -2.04
CA ALA A 8 5.20 -0.70 -1.29
C ALA A 8 4.29 -1.59 -2.18
N GLN A 9 3.92 -1.13 -3.39
CA GLN A 9 3.14 -1.90 -4.35
C GLN A 9 3.88 -3.16 -4.85
N ARG A 10 5.17 -3.03 -5.15
CA ARG A 10 6.04 -4.14 -5.58
C ARG A 10 6.73 -4.80 -4.39
N GLY A 11 7.01 -4.02 -3.35
CA GLY A 11 7.96 -4.29 -2.29
C GLY A 11 9.37 -3.92 -2.74
N THR A 12 10.15 -3.28 -1.86
CA THR A 12 11.55 -2.88 -2.10
C THR A 12 12.35 -4.03 -2.73
N PHE A 13 12.28 -5.20 -2.08
CA PHE A 13 12.98 -6.42 -2.48
C PHE A 13 12.23 -7.29 -3.50
N SER A 14 11.25 -6.73 -4.22
CA SER A 14 10.46 -7.45 -5.24
C SER A 14 9.80 -8.74 -4.73
N HIS A 15 9.41 -8.77 -3.46
CA HIS A 15 8.86 -9.97 -2.83
C HIS A 15 7.32 -9.96 -2.77
N ARG A 16 6.66 -8.82 -3.02
CA ARG A 16 5.22 -8.64 -2.74
C ARG A 16 4.34 -8.68 -3.99
N HIS A 17 4.65 -7.85 -4.99
CA HIS A 17 3.85 -7.74 -6.23
C HIS A 17 2.33 -7.59 -5.98
N ALA A 18 1.94 -6.80 -4.98
CA ALA A 18 0.53 -6.60 -4.64
C ALA A 18 -0.24 -5.84 -5.73
N VAL A 19 0.47 -5.04 -6.53
CA VAL A 19 -0.07 -4.39 -7.73
C VAL A 19 0.69 -4.91 -8.94
N LEU A 20 -0.06 -5.51 -9.87
CA LEU A 20 0.43 -5.96 -11.16
C LEU A 20 0.29 -4.82 -12.17
N HIS A 21 1.32 -4.64 -12.98
CA HIS A 21 1.36 -3.64 -14.04
C HIS A 21 1.36 -4.35 -15.39
N ASP A 22 0.37 -4.06 -16.22
CA ASP A 22 0.35 -4.55 -17.60
C ASP A 22 1.46 -3.88 -18.41
N VAL A 23 2.37 -4.68 -18.96
CA VAL A 23 3.58 -4.20 -19.63
C VAL A 23 3.31 -3.46 -20.94
N LYS A 24 2.11 -3.61 -21.53
CA LYS A 24 1.76 -2.97 -22.81
C LYS A 24 0.98 -1.67 -22.61
N SER A 25 0.07 -1.66 -21.64
CA SER A 25 -0.91 -0.59 -21.42
C SER A 25 -0.64 0.23 -20.16
N GLY A 26 0.22 -0.24 -19.26
CA GLY A 26 0.47 0.40 -17.96
C GLY A 26 -0.68 0.28 -16.97
N LYS A 27 -1.78 -0.40 -17.34
CA LYS A 27 -2.93 -0.62 -16.46
C LYS A 27 -2.49 -1.38 -15.22
N LYS A 28 -2.99 -0.94 -14.07
CA LYS A 28 -2.73 -1.57 -12.78
C LYS A 28 -3.86 -2.53 -12.43
N TYR A 29 -3.51 -3.68 -11.88
CA TYR A 29 -4.46 -4.64 -11.32
C TYR A 29 -4.00 -5.05 -9.92
N THR A 30 -4.89 -5.03 -8.94
CA THR A 30 -4.59 -5.39 -7.55
C THR A 30 -5.41 -6.62 -7.19
N PRO A 31 -4.86 -7.85 -7.27
CA PRO A 31 -5.63 -9.08 -7.05
C PRO A 31 -6.39 -9.10 -5.71
N LEU A 32 -5.78 -8.53 -4.66
CA LEU A 32 -6.38 -8.46 -3.32
C LEU A 32 -7.63 -7.58 -3.22
N LYS A 33 -7.97 -6.79 -4.25
CA LYS A 33 -9.23 -6.04 -4.34
C LYS A 33 -10.40 -6.86 -4.93
N HIS A 34 -10.15 -8.11 -5.36
CA HIS A 34 -11.09 -8.90 -6.17
C HIS A 34 -11.23 -10.36 -5.69
N LEU A 35 -11.15 -10.61 -4.39
CA LEU A 35 -11.29 -11.94 -3.80
C LEU A 35 -12.76 -12.39 -3.69
N VAL A 36 -13.65 -11.49 -3.26
CA VAL A 36 -15.09 -11.76 -3.12
C VAL A 36 -15.89 -10.45 -3.14
N GLU A 37 -17.14 -10.51 -3.56
CA GLU A 37 -18.06 -9.37 -3.47
C GLU A 37 -18.29 -8.96 -2.00
N GLY A 38 -18.33 -7.65 -1.73
CA GLY A 38 -18.54 -7.11 -0.39
C GLY A 38 -17.32 -7.19 0.54
N GLN A 39 -16.15 -7.61 0.05
CA GLN A 39 -14.92 -7.57 0.86
C GLN A 39 -14.55 -6.16 1.33
N GLY A 40 -13.81 -6.08 2.45
CA GLY A 40 -13.26 -4.82 2.92
C GLY A 40 -12.26 -4.19 1.93
N PRO A 41 -12.08 -2.86 1.97
CA PRO A 41 -11.17 -2.17 1.07
C PRO A 41 -9.72 -2.55 1.35
N VAL A 42 -8.94 -2.74 0.30
CA VAL A 42 -7.50 -3.04 0.35
C VAL A 42 -6.75 -2.07 -0.54
N GLU A 43 -5.76 -1.36 0.00
CA GLU A 43 -4.98 -0.37 -0.75
C GLU A 43 -3.47 -0.56 -0.56
N PHE A 44 -2.73 -0.43 -1.66
CA PHE A 44 -1.27 -0.38 -1.67
C PHE A 44 -0.85 0.93 -2.33
N VAL A 45 -0.16 1.79 -1.58
CA VAL A 45 0.17 3.16 -1.99
C VAL A 45 1.69 3.32 -2.03
N ASN A 46 2.23 3.54 -3.23
CA ASN A 46 3.59 4.04 -3.34
C ASN A 46 3.60 5.49 -2.87
N SER A 47 4.28 5.75 -1.75
CA SER A 47 4.40 7.08 -1.18
C SER A 47 5.40 7.93 -1.98
N PRO A 48 5.36 9.28 -1.85
CA PRO A 48 6.52 10.09 -2.21
C PRO A 48 7.75 9.70 -1.35
N LEU A 49 8.92 10.20 -1.73
CA LEU A 49 10.15 10.12 -0.94
C LEU A 49 10.04 11.04 0.29
N SER A 50 9.23 10.65 1.26
CA SER A 50 9.05 11.35 2.53
C SER A 50 8.65 10.36 3.61
N GLU A 51 9.49 10.21 4.63
CA GLU A 51 9.25 9.29 5.74
C GLU A 51 8.35 9.95 6.77
N ALA A 52 8.78 11.08 7.35
CA ALA A 52 8.07 11.75 8.44
C ALA A 52 6.66 12.23 8.03
N GLY A 53 6.51 12.77 6.82
CA GLY A 53 5.22 13.26 6.34
C GLY A 53 4.22 12.13 6.11
N VAL A 54 4.66 11.02 5.51
CA VAL A 54 3.81 9.88 5.20
C VAL A 54 3.48 9.09 6.46
N LEU A 55 4.45 8.89 7.36
CA LEU A 55 4.22 8.22 8.64
C LEU A 55 3.23 9.02 9.51
N GLY A 56 3.35 10.35 9.56
CA GLY A 56 2.40 11.22 10.26
C GLY A 56 0.99 11.14 9.66
N PHE A 57 0.88 11.07 8.32
CA PHE A 57 -0.40 10.87 7.65
C PHE A 57 -1.03 9.52 8.01
N ASP A 58 -0.27 8.42 7.92
CA ASP A 58 -0.78 7.08 8.21
C ASP A 58 -1.11 6.91 9.71
N TYR A 59 -0.38 7.58 10.61
CA TYR A 59 -0.76 7.68 12.02
C TYR A 59 -2.15 8.30 12.17
N GLY A 60 -2.39 9.47 11.56
CA GLY A 60 -3.70 10.11 11.57
C GLY A 60 -4.80 9.22 10.96
N TYR A 61 -4.50 8.56 9.84
CA TYR A 61 -5.43 7.63 9.20
C TYR A 61 -5.81 6.47 10.13
N SER A 62 -4.85 5.92 10.88
CA SER A 62 -5.10 4.83 11.83
C SER A 62 -5.98 5.22 13.01
N LEU A 63 -6.00 6.50 13.40
CA LEU A 63 -6.90 6.99 14.44
C LEU A 63 -8.34 7.08 13.95
N ASP A 64 -8.56 7.44 12.68
CA ASP A 64 -9.89 7.62 12.09
C ASP A 64 -10.48 6.30 11.54
N CYS A 65 -9.64 5.31 11.27
CA CYS A 65 -10.03 3.99 10.79
C CYS A 65 -9.64 2.88 11.79
N PRO A 66 -10.28 2.80 12.97
CA PRO A 66 -9.88 1.90 14.05
C PRO A 66 -10.04 0.41 13.72
N ASP A 67 -10.98 0.07 12.83
CA ASP A 67 -11.20 -1.31 12.35
C ASP A 67 -10.27 -1.68 11.17
N GLY A 68 -9.47 -0.72 10.71
CA GLY A 68 -8.56 -0.88 9.57
C GLY A 68 -7.17 -1.33 10.00
N LEU A 69 -6.59 -2.27 9.25
CA LEU A 69 -5.15 -2.53 9.31
C LEU A 69 -4.40 -1.49 8.47
N ILE A 70 -3.67 -0.58 9.14
CA ILE A 70 -2.84 0.45 8.52
C ILE A 70 -1.37 0.11 8.74
N ILE A 71 -0.60 -0.03 7.66
CA ILE A 71 0.82 -0.38 7.67
C ILE A 71 1.58 0.69 6.88
N TRP A 72 2.61 1.26 7.49
CA TRP A 72 3.62 2.03 6.80
C TRP A 72 4.91 1.20 6.69
N GLU A 73 5.46 1.05 5.48
CA GLU A 73 6.68 0.32 5.19
C GLU A 73 7.77 1.30 4.72
N ALA A 74 8.83 1.41 5.51
CA ALA A 74 10.05 2.09 5.09
C ALA A 74 10.78 1.27 4.01
N GLN A 75 11.54 1.93 3.12
CA GLN A 75 12.30 1.22 2.08
C GLN A 75 13.37 0.30 2.71
N PHE A 76 14.06 0.83 3.72
CA PHE A 76 14.95 0.14 4.66
C PHE A 76 14.62 0.63 6.08
N GLY A 77 15.06 -0.09 7.11
CA GLY A 77 14.74 0.24 8.51
C GLY A 77 15.74 1.18 9.20
N ASP A 78 16.78 1.60 8.48
CA ASP A 78 17.89 2.45 8.94
C ASP A 78 17.63 3.97 8.77
#